data_AF-A0A0X3TFD1-F1
#
_entry.id   AF-A0A0X3TFD1-F1
#
_cell.length_a   1.000
_cell.length_b   1.000
_cell.length_c   1.000
_cell.angle_alpha   90.00
_cell.angle_beta   90.00
_cell.angle_gamma   90.00
#
_symmetry.space_group_name_H-M   'P 1'
#
loop_
_entity.id
_entity.type
_entity.pdbx_description
1 polymer ?
#
loop_
_entity_poly.entity_id
_entity_poly.type
_entity_poly.pdbx_seq_one_letter_code
_entity_poly.pdbx_strand_id
1 'polypeptide(L)'
;MPQPFDQMAEFLANKNIALVGNSRKVLGQSFPVDDHDVVIRMNFAWQLPQAMQEAVGTRTDLLCVSGAKKEINDMVATLPRVMYMSPKSRDLLTDATRQKLYFYPTEWWQSLYETLGARPSTGCMAVDMVRRVIGEGHLTLYGFDFFQSDSWHKRYSLLERLRLWLGLQKPHPHDGDQEAAFIKAALPREQLTIVPTRQSEAS
;
A
#
# COMPACT_ATOMS: atom_id res chain seq x y z
N MET A 1 9.51 -23.07 -1.30
CA MET A 1 8.36 -22.57 -0.52
C MET A 1 8.52 -21.08 -0.30
N PRO A 2 7.43 -20.29 -0.28
CA PRO A 2 7.52 -18.88 0.10
C PRO A 2 7.97 -18.70 1.55
N GLN A 3 8.33 -17.48 1.93
CA GLN A 3 8.57 -17.15 3.35
C GLN A 3 7.28 -17.35 4.16
N PRO A 4 7.37 -17.94 5.38
CA PRO A 4 6.20 -18.18 6.22
C PRO A 4 5.62 -16.85 6.71
N PHE A 5 4.29 -16.75 6.71
CA PHE A 5 3.60 -15.52 7.12
C PHE A 5 3.79 -15.23 8.62
N ASP A 6 3.98 -16.24 9.47
CA ASP A 6 4.14 -16.04 10.93
C ASP A 6 5.34 -15.14 11.26
N GLN A 7 6.43 -15.21 10.49
CA GLN A 7 7.56 -14.27 10.64
C GLN A 7 7.15 -12.83 10.34
N MET A 8 6.21 -12.61 9.41
CA MET A 8 5.66 -11.28 9.15
C MET A 8 4.76 -10.83 10.30
N ALA A 9 3.94 -11.73 10.85
CA ALA A 9 3.11 -11.43 12.00
C ALA A 9 3.96 -11.00 13.21
N GLU A 10 5.01 -11.77 13.54
CA GLU A 10 5.97 -11.44 14.59
C GLU A 10 6.68 -10.11 14.35
N PHE A 11 7.06 -9.83 13.10
CA PHE A 11 7.71 -8.58 12.73
C PHE A 11 6.82 -7.34 12.95
N LEU A 12 5.52 -7.47 12.73
CA LEU A 12 4.55 -6.38 12.83
C LEU A 12 3.90 -6.25 14.22
N ALA A 13 3.92 -7.31 15.04
CA ALA A 13 3.25 -7.34 16.33
C ALA A 13 3.80 -6.29 17.31
N ASN A 14 2.87 -5.57 17.94
CA ASN A 14 3.12 -4.56 18.97
C ASN A 14 4.07 -3.43 18.53
N LYS A 15 4.07 -3.09 17.24
CA LYS A 15 4.91 -2.02 16.67
C LYS A 15 4.13 -0.74 16.45
N ASN A 16 4.84 0.39 16.48
CA ASN A 16 4.38 1.63 15.87
C ASN A 16 4.72 1.58 14.38
N ILE A 17 3.70 1.49 13.54
CA ILE A 17 3.82 1.22 12.10
C ILE A 17 3.40 2.45 11.32
N ALA A 18 4.27 2.96 10.44
CA ALA A 18 3.89 3.90 9.40
C ALA A 18 3.52 3.14 8.12
N LEU A 19 2.33 3.38 7.58
CA LEU A 19 1.93 2.91 6.25
C LEU A 19 1.78 4.10 5.31
N VAL A 20 2.60 4.14 4.26
CA VAL A 20 2.67 5.26 3.32
C VAL A 20 1.93 4.92 2.02
N GLY A 21 0.81 5.60 1.80
CA GLY A 21 0.02 5.58 0.57
C GLY A 21 0.69 6.29 -0.60
N ASN A 22 0.02 6.27 -1.76
CA ASN A 22 0.55 6.82 -3.01
C ASN A 22 0.06 8.23 -3.36
N SER A 23 -0.74 8.88 -2.49
CA SER A 23 -1.30 10.21 -2.78
C SER A 23 -0.20 11.25 -2.97
N ARG A 24 -0.35 12.12 -3.98
CA ARG A 24 0.56 13.26 -4.21
C ARG A 24 0.36 14.39 -3.20
N LYS A 25 -0.74 14.37 -2.43
CA LYS A 25 -1.05 15.41 -1.44
C LYS A 25 -0.06 15.46 -0.26
N VAL A 26 0.84 14.47 -0.15
CA VAL A 26 1.96 14.53 0.82
C VAL A 26 3.07 15.50 0.41
N LEU A 27 3.17 15.84 -0.88
CA LEU A 27 4.23 16.72 -1.39
C LEU A 27 4.15 18.13 -0.77
N GLY A 28 5.30 18.73 -0.51
CA GLY A 28 5.41 20.05 0.13
C GLY A 28 5.08 20.04 1.63
N GLN A 29 4.93 18.86 2.23
CA GLN A 29 4.82 18.64 3.66
C GLN A 29 6.03 17.82 4.13
N SER A 30 6.23 17.70 5.45
CA SER A 30 7.25 16.81 6.02
C SER A 30 6.61 16.02 7.16
N PHE A 31 6.74 14.70 7.08
CA PHE A 31 6.13 13.77 8.02
C PHE A 31 7.20 12.91 8.70
N PRO A 32 7.07 12.62 10.01
CA PRO A 32 8.02 11.79 10.77
C PRO A 32 7.81 10.29 10.49
N VAL A 33 7.81 9.91 9.21
CA VAL A 33 7.58 8.51 8.79
C VAL A 33 8.69 7.61 9.31
N ASP A 34 9.94 8.04 9.18
CA ASP A 34 11.11 7.21 9.50
C ASP A 34 11.32 7.01 11.02
N ASP A 35 10.60 7.77 11.86
CA ASP A 35 10.62 7.66 13.34
C ASP A 35 9.81 6.45 13.86
N HIS A 36 9.05 5.78 13.00
CA HIS A 36 8.27 4.61 13.36
C HIS A 36 9.15 3.35 13.46
N ASP A 37 8.71 2.37 14.25
CA ASP A 37 9.43 1.08 14.39
C ASP A 37 9.52 0.36 13.04
N VAL A 38 8.43 0.43 12.25
CA VAL A 38 8.30 -0.19 10.92
C VAL A 38 7.69 0.78 9.92
N VAL A 39 8.34 0.93 8.76
CA VAL A 39 7.82 1.68 7.61
C VAL A 39 7.41 0.74 6.49
N ILE A 40 6.11 0.73 6.19
CA ILE A 40 5.48 -0.02 5.12
C ILE A 40 5.20 0.92 3.93
N ARG A 41 5.67 0.53 2.75
CA ARG A 41 5.40 1.23 1.48
C ARG A 41 4.71 0.32 0.48
N MET A 42 4.23 0.87 -0.63
CA MET A 42 3.48 0.11 -1.62
C MET A 42 3.87 0.35 -3.08
N ASN A 43 3.79 -0.72 -3.88
CA ASN A 43 3.98 -0.71 -5.33
C ASN A 43 5.34 -0.12 -5.77
N PHE A 44 5.34 1.04 -6.43
CA PHE A 44 6.55 1.65 -6.99
C PHE A 44 7.35 2.48 -5.97
N ALA A 45 6.90 2.54 -4.71
CA ALA A 45 7.56 3.27 -3.64
C ALA A 45 8.88 2.64 -3.13
N TRP A 46 9.42 1.65 -3.83
CA TRP A 46 10.80 1.19 -3.65
C TRP A 46 11.83 2.10 -4.33
N GLN A 47 11.38 2.96 -5.26
CA GLN A 47 12.18 4.00 -5.89
C GLN A 47 11.44 5.34 -5.79
N LEU A 48 11.51 5.98 -4.63
CA LEU A 48 10.86 7.27 -4.41
C LEU A 48 11.63 8.40 -5.11
N PRO A 49 10.94 9.31 -5.82
CA PRO A 49 11.52 10.57 -6.24
C PRO A 49 11.95 11.40 -5.03
N GLN A 50 12.97 12.25 -5.19
CA GLN A 50 13.50 13.08 -4.11
C GLN A 50 12.42 13.87 -3.36
N ALA A 51 11.49 14.52 -4.07
CA ALA A 51 10.40 15.28 -3.44
C ALA A 51 9.47 14.41 -2.56
N MET A 52 9.33 13.12 -2.87
CA MET A 52 8.61 12.19 -1.99
C MET A 52 9.47 11.79 -0.80
N GLN A 53 10.77 11.59 -0.98
CA GLN A 53 11.69 11.29 0.13
C GLN A 53 11.71 12.42 1.17
N GLU A 54 11.74 13.66 0.72
CA GLU A 54 11.67 14.85 1.59
C GLU A 54 10.34 14.93 2.36
N ALA A 55 9.25 14.42 1.77
CA ALA A 55 7.94 14.47 2.39
C ALA A 55 7.66 13.33 3.37
N VAL A 56 8.01 12.10 2.99
CA VAL A 56 7.59 10.87 3.68
C VAL A 56 8.76 9.97 4.04
N GLY A 57 9.97 10.53 4.14
CA GLY A 57 11.18 9.79 4.51
C GLY A 57 11.68 8.82 3.44
N THR A 58 12.74 8.10 3.77
CA THR A 58 13.46 7.19 2.86
C THR A 58 13.39 5.73 3.30
N ARG A 59 13.12 5.46 4.58
CA ARG A 59 13.13 4.11 5.13
C ARG A 59 12.02 3.26 4.51
N THR A 60 12.31 1.99 4.26
CA THR A 60 11.35 0.99 3.81
C THR A 60 11.73 -0.35 4.42
N ASP A 61 10.99 -0.78 5.45
CA ASP A 61 11.22 -2.08 6.10
C ASP A 61 10.37 -3.19 5.46
N LEU A 62 9.26 -2.82 4.81
CA LEU A 62 8.38 -3.71 4.07
C LEU A 62 7.79 -3.00 2.84
N LEU A 63 7.89 -3.63 1.68
CA LEU A 63 7.17 -3.21 0.48
C LEU A 63 6.01 -4.16 0.15
N CYS A 64 4.79 -3.63 0.11
CA CYS A 64 3.59 -4.32 -0.35
C CYS A 64 3.38 -4.12 -1.85
N VAL A 65 3.36 -5.19 -2.63
CA VAL A 65 3.23 -5.13 -4.11
C VAL A 65 2.06 -5.96 -4.61
N SER A 66 1.54 -5.64 -5.80
CA SER A 66 0.46 -6.39 -6.44
C SER A 66 0.61 -6.40 -7.95
N GLY A 67 0.09 -7.46 -8.58
CA GLY A 67 0.13 -7.66 -10.03
C GLY A 67 1.51 -8.03 -10.57
N ALA A 68 1.57 -8.43 -11.84
CA ALA A 68 2.84 -8.74 -12.50
C ALA A 68 3.72 -7.48 -12.56
N LYS A 69 4.88 -7.52 -11.89
CA LYS A 69 5.89 -6.48 -11.89
C LYS A 69 7.14 -7.01 -12.57
N LYS A 70 7.64 -6.31 -13.58
CA LYS A 70 8.88 -6.69 -14.27
C LYS A 70 10.07 -6.60 -13.31
N GLU A 71 9.98 -5.67 -12.37
CA GLU A 71 10.98 -5.29 -11.40
C GLU A 71 10.94 -6.14 -10.12
N ILE A 72 10.08 -7.18 -10.04
CA ILE A 72 9.89 -7.95 -8.81
C ILE A 72 11.20 -8.58 -8.32
N ASN A 73 12.07 -8.99 -9.24
CA ASN A 73 13.37 -9.56 -8.92
C ASN A 73 14.31 -8.53 -8.28
N ASP A 74 14.28 -7.29 -8.76
CA ASP A 74 15.08 -6.20 -8.21
C ASP A 74 14.55 -5.79 -6.83
N MET A 75 13.23 -5.75 -6.67
CA MET A 75 12.60 -5.45 -5.37
C MET A 75 13.03 -6.45 -4.30
N VAL A 76 12.95 -7.76 -4.56
CA VAL A 76 13.36 -8.80 -3.59
C VAL A 76 14.87 -8.91 -3.40
N ALA A 77 15.68 -8.29 -4.27
CA ALA A 77 17.13 -8.24 -4.13
C ALA A 77 17.60 -7.01 -3.35
N THR A 78 16.83 -5.91 -3.37
CA THR A 78 17.22 -4.62 -2.79
C THR A 78 16.56 -4.30 -1.46
N LEU A 79 15.38 -4.87 -1.19
CA LEU A 79 14.60 -4.55 0.01
C LEU A 79 14.66 -5.68 1.04
N PRO A 80 14.56 -5.35 2.33
CA PRO A 80 14.62 -6.36 3.39
C PRO A 80 13.44 -7.33 3.34
N ARG A 81 12.23 -6.84 3.00
CA ARG A 81 11.02 -7.65 2.90
C ARG A 81 10.11 -7.13 1.80
N VAL A 82 9.55 -8.06 1.04
CA VAL A 82 8.54 -7.76 0.01
C VAL A 82 7.35 -8.70 0.20
N MET A 83 6.18 -8.12 0.36
CA MET A 83 4.90 -8.82 0.51
C MET A 83 4.11 -8.72 -0.80
N TYR A 84 3.83 -9.87 -1.41
CA TYR A 84 2.98 -9.95 -2.60
C TYR A 84 1.52 -10.11 -2.20
N MET A 85 0.75 -9.03 -2.37
CA MET A 85 -0.60 -8.92 -1.79
C MET A 85 -1.65 -9.69 -2.60
N SER A 86 -1.74 -9.48 -3.91
CA SER A 86 -2.81 -10.08 -4.71
C SER A 86 -2.57 -11.56 -5.04
N PRO A 87 -3.60 -12.44 -5.03
CA PRO A 87 -3.51 -13.81 -5.56
C PRO A 87 -3.18 -13.86 -7.05
N LYS A 88 -3.66 -12.87 -7.82
CA LYS A 88 -3.44 -12.76 -9.26
C LYS A 88 -1.96 -12.71 -9.61
N SER A 89 -1.56 -13.46 -10.63
CA SER A 89 -0.20 -13.51 -11.20
C SER A 89 0.87 -14.11 -10.28
N ARG A 90 0.51 -14.72 -9.15
CA ARG A 90 1.46 -15.45 -8.31
C ARG A 90 2.03 -16.66 -9.03
N ASP A 91 1.28 -17.27 -9.92
CA ASP A 91 1.63 -18.40 -10.78
C ASP A 91 2.73 -18.06 -11.80
N LEU A 92 2.85 -16.79 -12.18
CA LEU A 92 3.88 -16.29 -13.11
C LEU A 92 5.25 -16.07 -12.46
N LEU A 93 5.35 -16.20 -11.14
CA LEU A 93 6.60 -16.01 -10.41
C LEU A 93 7.48 -17.25 -10.52
N THR A 94 8.78 -17.03 -10.77
CA THR A 94 9.79 -18.09 -10.68
C THR A 94 9.91 -18.60 -9.25
N ASP A 95 10.34 -19.83 -9.06
CA ASP A 95 10.54 -20.39 -7.72
C ASP A 95 11.60 -19.62 -6.92
N ALA A 96 12.67 -19.16 -7.58
CA ALA A 96 13.70 -18.34 -6.96
C ALA A 96 13.14 -17.01 -6.42
N THR A 97 12.25 -16.35 -7.17
CA THR A 97 11.55 -15.14 -6.72
C THR A 97 10.59 -15.46 -5.58
N ARG A 98 9.79 -16.52 -5.74
CA ARG A 98 8.74 -16.92 -4.79
C ARG A 98 9.32 -17.22 -3.39
N GLN A 99 10.50 -17.82 -3.31
CA GLN A 99 11.19 -18.12 -2.04
C GLN A 99 11.64 -16.87 -1.26
N LYS A 100 11.77 -15.72 -1.93
CA LYS A 100 12.17 -14.44 -1.30
C LYS A 100 10.97 -13.56 -0.92
N LEU A 101 9.77 -13.97 -1.32
CA LEU A 101 8.54 -13.22 -1.09
C LEU A 101 7.80 -13.77 0.13
N TYR A 102 7.17 -12.84 0.85
CA TYR A 102 6.00 -13.15 1.68
C TYR A 102 4.75 -13.03 0.82
N PHE A 103 3.70 -13.80 1.16
CA PHE A 103 2.42 -13.72 0.49
C PHE A 103 1.32 -13.39 1.49
N TYR A 104 0.49 -12.43 1.13
CA TYR A 104 -0.73 -12.16 1.87
C TYR A 104 -1.67 -13.37 1.74
N PRO A 105 -2.21 -13.90 2.84
CA PRO A 105 -3.01 -15.13 2.79
C PRO A 105 -4.20 -15.01 1.83
N THR A 106 -4.47 -16.08 1.08
CA THR A 106 -5.50 -16.04 0.03
C THR A 106 -6.90 -15.97 0.64
N GLU A 107 -7.08 -16.65 1.77
CA GLU A 107 -8.27 -16.62 2.61
C GLU A 107 -8.55 -15.21 3.15
N TRP A 108 -7.52 -14.44 3.51
CA TRP A 108 -7.69 -13.05 3.95
C TRP A 108 -8.07 -12.15 2.78
N TRP A 109 -7.56 -12.44 1.58
CA TRP A 109 -7.98 -11.74 0.37
C TRP A 109 -9.44 -12.01 0.03
N GLN A 110 -9.90 -13.26 0.12
CA GLN A 110 -11.29 -13.65 -0.13
C GLN A 110 -12.24 -13.00 0.87
N SER A 111 -11.93 -13.10 2.17
CA SER A 111 -12.70 -12.46 3.23
C SER A 111 -12.81 -10.94 3.06
N LEU A 112 -11.72 -10.27 2.67
CA LEU A 112 -11.74 -8.84 2.41
C LEU A 112 -12.54 -8.49 1.14
N TYR A 113 -12.44 -9.30 0.09
CA TYR A 113 -13.23 -9.12 -1.13
C TYR A 113 -14.74 -9.19 -0.84
N GLU A 114 -15.17 -10.19 -0.07
CA GLU A 114 -16.57 -10.35 0.35
C GLU A 114 -17.06 -9.17 1.20
N THR A 115 -16.21 -8.68 2.11
CA THR A 115 -16.51 -7.52 2.96
C THR A 115 -16.71 -6.25 2.15
N LEU A 116 -15.86 -6.01 1.15
CA LEU A 116 -15.91 -4.79 0.33
C LEU A 116 -16.93 -4.87 -0.81
N GLY A 117 -17.29 -6.08 -1.27
CA GLY A 117 -18.09 -6.30 -2.48
C GLY A 117 -17.30 -5.99 -3.78
N ALA A 118 -16.02 -5.69 -3.67
CA ALA A 118 -15.14 -5.30 -4.76
C ALA A 118 -13.70 -5.77 -4.48
N ARG A 119 -12.85 -5.70 -5.51
CA ARG A 119 -11.44 -6.05 -5.35
C ARG A 119 -10.76 -5.06 -4.41
N PRO A 120 -10.05 -5.50 -3.36
CA PRO A 120 -9.31 -4.58 -2.49
C PRO A 120 -8.06 -4.03 -3.17
N SER A 121 -7.71 -2.79 -2.85
CA SER A 121 -6.46 -2.15 -3.22
C SER A 121 -5.27 -2.69 -2.41
N THR A 122 -4.05 -2.42 -2.88
CA THR A 122 -2.83 -2.74 -2.12
C THR A 122 -2.80 -2.05 -0.76
N GLY A 123 -3.28 -0.81 -0.67
CA GLY A 123 -3.36 -0.07 0.58
C GLY A 123 -4.38 -0.68 1.54
N CYS A 124 -5.57 -1.01 1.06
CA CYS A 124 -6.59 -1.66 1.88
C CYS A 124 -6.15 -3.04 2.37
N MET A 125 -5.50 -3.85 1.52
CA MET A 125 -4.93 -5.13 1.94
C MET A 125 -3.80 -4.96 2.97
N ALA A 126 -3.00 -3.89 2.89
CA ALA A 126 -1.96 -3.63 3.88
C ALA A 126 -2.53 -3.23 5.24
N VAL A 127 -3.61 -2.43 5.27
CA VAL A 127 -4.35 -2.14 6.50
C VAL A 127 -4.97 -3.42 7.06
N ASP A 128 -5.60 -4.25 6.23
CA ASP A 128 -6.19 -5.53 6.64
C ASP A 128 -5.13 -6.51 7.20
N MET A 129 -3.95 -6.55 6.61
CA MET A 129 -2.84 -7.34 7.11
C MET A 129 -2.39 -6.86 8.49
N VAL A 130 -2.14 -5.56 8.64
CA VAL A 130 -1.68 -4.97 9.91
C VAL A 130 -2.71 -5.16 11.00
N ARG A 131 -3.99 -4.86 10.77
CA ARG A 131 -5.04 -4.98 11.80
C ARG A 131 -5.17 -6.39 12.38
N ARG A 132 -4.83 -7.43 11.60
CA ARG A 132 -4.94 -8.83 12.03
C ARG A 132 -3.80 -9.26 12.95
N VAL A 133 -2.67 -8.56 12.93
CA VAL A 133 -1.43 -9.01 13.59
C VAL A 133 -0.79 -7.95 14.51
N ILE A 134 -1.28 -6.71 14.51
CA ILE A 134 -0.63 -5.59 15.20
C ILE A 134 -0.65 -5.71 16.73
N GLY A 135 -1.56 -6.48 17.32
CA GLY A 135 -1.67 -6.60 18.79
C GLY A 135 -1.99 -5.24 19.44
N GLU A 136 -1.16 -4.82 20.40
CA GLU A 136 -1.26 -3.55 21.12
C GLU A 136 -0.53 -2.38 20.41
N GLY A 137 -0.05 -2.60 19.18
CA GLY A 137 0.67 -1.59 18.42
C GLY A 137 -0.22 -0.45 17.89
N HIS A 138 0.39 0.46 17.14
CA HIS A 138 -0.30 1.60 16.55
C HIS A 138 0.00 1.72 15.06
N LEU A 139 -1.02 2.02 14.25
CA LEU A 139 -0.91 2.22 12.81
C LEU A 139 -1.14 3.69 12.45
N THR A 140 -0.15 4.32 11.84
CA THR A 140 -0.25 5.67 11.29
C THR A 140 -0.30 5.62 9.76
N LEU A 141 -1.35 6.17 9.17
CA LEU A 141 -1.54 6.25 7.72
C LEU A 141 -1.14 7.63 7.17
N TYR A 142 -0.18 7.64 6.24
CA TYR A 142 0.25 8.84 5.52
C TYR A 142 -0.15 8.75 4.05
N GLY A 143 -0.70 9.82 3.47
CA GLY A 143 -0.98 9.84 2.02
C GLY A 143 -2.11 8.89 1.58
N PHE A 144 -3.08 8.63 2.46
CA PHE A 144 -4.32 7.93 2.16
C PHE A 144 -5.43 8.95 1.89
N ASP A 145 -5.84 9.06 0.64
CA ASP A 145 -6.95 9.91 0.22
C ASP A 145 -8.06 9.14 -0.50
N PHE A 146 -8.05 7.80 -0.38
CA PHE A 146 -9.12 6.92 -0.86
C PHE A 146 -9.48 7.15 -2.33
N PHE A 147 -8.46 7.28 -3.19
CA PHE A 147 -8.60 7.52 -4.64
C PHE A 147 -9.12 8.92 -5.02
N GLN A 148 -9.16 9.87 -4.08
CA GLN A 148 -9.48 11.27 -4.40
C GLN A 148 -8.37 11.98 -5.19
N SER A 149 -7.16 11.42 -5.26
CA SER A 149 -6.11 11.93 -6.15
C SER A 149 -5.36 10.81 -6.90
N ASP A 150 -4.68 11.20 -7.96
CA ASP A 150 -3.81 10.31 -8.71
C ASP A 150 -2.60 9.88 -7.87
N SER A 151 -2.19 8.61 -8.07
CA SER A 151 -0.93 8.11 -7.53
C SER A 151 0.28 8.87 -8.09
N TRP A 152 1.28 9.15 -7.27
CA TRP A 152 2.48 9.93 -7.68
C TRP A 152 3.25 9.35 -8.88
N HIS A 153 3.19 8.04 -9.09
CA HIS A 153 3.86 7.33 -10.18
C HIS A 153 2.98 7.13 -11.42
N LYS A 154 1.73 7.63 -11.44
CA LYS A 154 0.83 7.46 -12.57
C LYS A 154 1.33 8.28 -13.76
N ARG A 155 1.74 7.59 -14.83
CA ARG A 155 2.04 8.19 -16.14
C ARG A 155 0.88 7.89 -17.08
N TYR A 156 0.17 8.93 -17.50
CA TYR A 156 -0.91 8.78 -18.48
C TYR A 156 -0.34 8.49 -19.87
N SER A 157 -0.81 7.41 -20.50
CA SER A 157 -0.55 7.20 -21.94
C SER A 157 -1.27 8.25 -22.79
N LEU A 158 -0.82 8.47 -24.03
CA LEU A 158 -1.47 9.38 -24.99
C LEU A 158 -2.95 9.06 -25.20
N LEU A 159 -3.29 7.77 -25.30
CA LEU A 159 -4.66 7.28 -25.42
C LEU A 159 -5.51 7.55 -24.16
N GLU A 160 -4.92 7.45 -22.97
CA GLU A 160 -5.62 7.76 -21.72
C GLU A 160 -5.81 9.27 -21.54
N ARG A 161 -4.85 10.08 -21.96
CA ARG A 161 -5.01 11.55 -22.03
C ARG A 161 -6.16 11.93 -22.95
N LEU A 162 -6.26 11.28 -24.11
CA LEU A 162 -7.35 11.52 -25.06
C LEU A 162 -8.71 11.10 -24.49
N ARG A 163 -8.78 9.96 -23.80
CA ARG A 163 -10.02 9.50 -23.12
C ARG A 163 -10.46 10.43 -21.99
N LEU A 164 -9.52 10.91 -21.17
CA LEU A 164 -9.81 11.89 -20.12
C LEU A 164 -10.27 13.22 -20.70
N TRP A 165 -9.66 13.67 -21.80
CA TRP A 165 -10.10 14.87 -22.53
C TRP A 165 -11.54 14.72 -23.05
N LEU A 166 -11.95 13.50 -23.42
CA LEU A 166 -13.32 13.16 -23.81
C LEU A 166 -14.28 12.91 -22.62
N GLY A 167 -13.84 13.15 -21.38
CA GLY A 167 -14.67 12.95 -20.17
C GLY A 167 -14.94 11.48 -19.83
N LEU A 168 -14.28 10.52 -20.49
CA LEU A 168 -14.47 9.10 -20.25
C LEU A 168 -13.64 8.66 -19.03
N GLN A 169 -14.28 8.57 -17.86
CA GLN A 169 -13.66 7.96 -16.69
C GLN A 169 -13.59 6.44 -16.84
N LYS A 170 -12.43 5.86 -16.50
CA LYS A 170 -12.27 4.41 -16.41
C LYS A 170 -12.96 3.95 -15.11
N PRO A 171 -13.77 2.88 -15.11
CA PRO A 171 -14.23 2.31 -13.86
C PRO A 171 -13.00 1.93 -13.02
N HIS A 172 -12.86 2.54 -11.85
CA HIS A 172 -11.84 2.13 -10.89
C HIS A 172 -12.26 0.73 -10.40
N PRO A 173 -11.37 -0.28 -10.44
CA PRO A 173 -11.72 -1.64 -10.03
C PRO A 173 -11.91 -1.78 -8.50
N HIS A 174 -11.86 -0.65 -7.79
CA HIS A 174 -11.90 -0.49 -6.35
C HIS A 174 -13.04 0.45 -6.01
N ASP A 175 -13.74 0.16 -4.91
CA ASP A 175 -14.72 1.05 -4.33
C ASP A 175 -14.03 1.89 -3.25
N GLY A 176 -13.70 3.14 -3.59
CA GLY A 176 -12.96 4.03 -2.70
C GLY A 176 -13.73 4.37 -1.42
N ASP A 177 -15.06 4.44 -1.49
CA ASP A 177 -15.90 4.78 -0.34
C ASP A 177 -15.97 3.60 0.62
N GLN A 178 -16.16 2.38 0.10
CA GLN A 178 -16.14 1.16 0.90
C GLN A 178 -14.76 0.91 1.53
N GLU A 179 -13.67 1.13 0.80
CA GLU A 179 -12.31 1.03 1.37
C GLU A 179 -12.09 2.10 2.45
N ALA A 180 -12.56 3.33 2.25
CA ALA A 180 -12.45 4.37 3.26
C ALA A 180 -13.22 4.03 4.54
N ALA A 181 -14.45 3.52 4.39
CA ALA A 181 -15.27 3.08 5.52
C ALA A 181 -14.59 1.92 6.27
N PHE A 182 -14.11 0.91 5.54
CA PHE A 182 -13.38 -0.22 6.11
C PHE A 182 -12.12 0.24 6.86
N ILE A 183 -11.26 1.06 6.24
CA ILE A 183 -10.00 1.52 6.83
C ILE A 183 -10.25 2.33 8.11
N LYS A 184 -11.22 3.25 8.11
CA LYS A 184 -11.55 4.07 9.29
C LYS A 184 -12.09 3.24 10.46
N ALA A 185 -12.61 2.05 10.20
CA ALA A 185 -13.12 1.13 11.20
C ALA A 185 -12.18 -0.06 11.47
N ALA A 186 -11.00 -0.10 10.84
CA ALA A 186 -10.13 -1.29 10.84
C ALA A 186 -9.51 -1.59 12.22
N LEU A 187 -9.35 -0.55 13.05
CA LEU A 187 -8.71 -0.60 14.36
C LEU A 187 -9.42 0.37 15.33
N PRO A 188 -9.29 0.15 16.66
CA PRO A 188 -9.69 1.13 17.66
C PRO A 188 -9.03 2.50 17.44
N ARG A 189 -9.68 3.58 17.88
CA ARG A 189 -9.23 4.96 17.61
C ARG A 189 -7.86 5.25 18.22
N GLU A 190 -7.56 4.61 19.34
CA GLU A 190 -6.28 4.67 20.06
C GLU A 190 -5.14 3.96 19.32
N GLN A 191 -5.45 3.05 18.38
CA GLN A 191 -4.48 2.28 17.59
C GLN A 191 -4.38 2.75 16.14
N LEU A 192 -5.16 3.73 15.70
CA LEU A 192 -5.18 4.20 14.32
C LEU A 192 -5.17 5.72 14.20
N THR A 193 -4.12 6.24 13.59
CA THR A 193 -4.03 7.63 13.17
C THR A 193 -4.07 7.73 11.64
N ILE A 194 -5.01 8.50 11.10
CA ILE A 194 -5.02 8.85 9.67
C ILE A 194 -4.58 10.30 9.53
N VAL A 195 -3.37 10.51 9.03
CA VAL A 195 -2.80 11.85 8.91
C VAL A 195 -3.47 12.59 7.76
N PRO A 196 -4.10 13.75 8.03
CA PRO A 196 -4.74 14.53 6.99
C PRO A 196 -3.69 15.03 6.00
N THR A 197 -4.03 15.01 4.71
CA THR A 197 -3.22 15.66 3.67
C THR A 197 -3.86 17.00 3.30
N ARG A 198 -3.07 17.98 2.84
CA ARG A 198 -3.63 19.26 2.41
C ARG A 198 -4.68 19.01 1.32
N GLN A 199 -5.80 19.71 1.41
CA GLN A 199 -6.71 19.82 0.28
C GLN A 199 -5.98 20.57 -0.83
N SER A 200 -6.08 20.10 -2.07
CA SER A 200 -5.58 20.85 -3.21
C SER A 200 -6.37 22.15 -3.28
N GLU A 201 -5.71 23.29 -3.06
CA GLU A 201 -6.24 24.55 -3.57
C GLU A 201 -6.43 24.36 -5.08
N ALA A 202 -7.66 24.54 -5.55
CA ALA A 202 -7.97 24.48 -6.97
C ALA A 202 -7.07 25.49 -7.68
N SER A 203 -6.12 24.99 -8.47
CA SER A 203 -5.30 25.78 -9.38
C SER A 203 -6.00 25.87 -10.73
#